data_AF-E5FPX2-F1
#
_entry.id   AF-E5FPX2-F1
#
_cell.length_a   1.000
_cell.length_b   1.000
_cell.length_c   1.000
_cell.angle_alpha   90.00
_cell.angle_beta   90.00
_cell.angle_gamma   90.00
#
_symmetry.space_group_name_H-M   'P 1'
#
loop_
_entity.id
_entity.type
_entity.pdbx_description
1 polymer ?
#
loop_
_entity_poly.entity_id
_entity_poly.type
_entity_poly.pdbx_seq_one_letter_code
_entity_poly.pdbx_strand_id
1 'polypeptide(L)'
;MKKHILSLTLGSLLVSTLSAEDDGFYTSVGYQIGEAAQMVTNTKGIQELSDNYEKLNNLLTRYSTLNTLIKLSADPSTINAVRENLGASAKNLIGDKANSPAYQAVLLAINAAVGFWNVVGYVTQCGGNADGKESTHSTTIFNNEPGYRSTSITCSLNGYTPGYYGPMSIENFKKLNKAYQILQTALKEGLPVLKENNGTVSVTYTYTCSGEGNNNCSKKVTGVEQNGETKTNTQTIDGKSVTTTISSKVVDSGAEGNTSGVSYTEITNKLEGVPDSAQALLAQASTLINTINSACPYFHANNSSEASAPKFSTTSGKICGAFSEEISAIQKMIT
;
A
#
# COMPACT_ATOMS: atom_id res chain seq x y z
N MET A 1 -54.25 -90.56 -55.22
CA MET A 1 -53.53 -91.17 -54.08
C MET A 1 -52.11 -90.61 -54.00
N LYS A 2 -51.84 -89.69 -53.08
CA LYS A 2 -50.60 -89.56 -52.29
C LYS A 2 -50.77 -88.38 -51.32
N LYS A 3 -50.35 -88.64 -50.08
CA LYS A 3 -50.59 -87.87 -48.85
C LYS A 3 -49.51 -86.79 -48.63
N HIS A 4 -49.92 -85.65 -48.03
CA HIS A 4 -49.33 -84.90 -46.89
C HIS A 4 -47.80 -84.60 -46.84
N ILE A 5 -47.25 -83.48 -46.32
CA ILE A 5 -47.60 -82.57 -45.20
C ILE A 5 -46.64 -81.34 -45.20
N LEU A 6 -47.14 -80.20 -44.67
CA LEU A 6 -46.54 -79.00 -44.00
C LEU A 6 -45.16 -78.40 -44.39
N SER A 7 -45.15 -77.05 -44.48
CA SER A 7 -44.38 -76.16 -43.57
C SER A 7 -44.87 -74.70 -43.66
N LEU A 8 -44.80 -73.97 -42.55
CA LEU A 8 -45.40 -72.68 -42.20
C LEU A 8 -44.28 -71.63 -41.97
N THR A 9 -44.38 -70.38 -42.44
CA THR A 9 -43.75 -69.14 -41.89
C THR A 9 -44.28 -67.92 -42.70
N LEU A 10 -45.06 -66.95 -42.15
CA LEU A 10 -44.75 -65.80 -41.24
C LEU A 10 -43.66 -64.85 -41.81
N GLY A 11 -43.83 -63.55 -42.06
CA GLY A 11 -44.87 -62.52 -41.90
C GLY A 11 -44.42 -61.24 -42.66
N SER A 12 -45.33 -60.43 -43.24
CA SER A 12 -45.76 -59.08 -42.78
C SER A 12 -44.59 -58.13 -42.43
N LEU A 13 -44.41 -56.91 -42.96
CA LEU A 13 -45.33 -55.82 -43.32
C LEU A 13 -44.70 -54.93 -44.42
N LEU A 14 -45.53 -54.43 -45.33
CA LEU A 14 -45.23 -53.36 -46.27
C LEU A 14 -45.38 -51.98 -45.61
N VAL A 15 -44.53 -51.08 -46.08
CA VAL A 15 -44.21 -49.72 -45.63
C VAL A 15 -45.42 -48.78 -45.61
N SER A 16 -45.64 -48.13 -44.48
CA SER A 16 -46.47 -46.93 -44.36
C SER A 16 -45.70 -45.73 -44.88
N THR A 17 -46.23 -45.02 -45.87
CA THR A 17 -45.78 -43.67 -46.25
C THR A 17 -46.27 -42.68 -45.19
N LEU A 18 -45.43 -42.35 -44.22
CA LEU A 18 -45.59 -41.16 -43.39
C LEU A 18 -44.80 -40.01 -44.04
N SER A 19 -45.51 -38.96 -44.41
CA SER A 19 -44.94 -37.66 -44.71
C SER A 19 -44.27 -37.13 -43.44
N ALA A 20 -42.93 -37.04 -43.45
CA ALA A 20 -42.19 -36.24 -42.50
C ALA A 20 -42.13 -34.80 -43.05
N GLU A 21 -42.66 -33.86 -42.29
CA GLU A 21 -42.50 -32.42 -42.55
C GLU A 21 -41.02 -32.03 -42.50
N ASP A 22 -40.66 -31.11 -43.39
CA ASP A 22 -39.32 -30.78 -43.87
C ASP A 22 -38.56 -29.82 -42.91
N ASP A 23 -38.58 -30.08 -41.60
CA ASP A 23 -37.91 -29.25 -40.57
C ASP A 23 -37.20 -30.08 -39.48
N GLY A 24 -36.66 -31.26 -39.85
CA GLY A 24 -35.90 -32.11 -38.95
C GLY A 24 -34.40 -31.84 -39.00
N PHE A 25 -33.82 -31.27 -37.94
CA PHE A 25 -32.36 -31.24 -37.77
C PHE A 25 -31.86 -32.66 -37.47
N TYR A 26 -31.34 -33.37 -38.48
CA TYR A 26 -30.84 -34.73 -38.33
C TYR A 26 -29.46 -34.74 -37.65
N THR A 27 -29.40 -35.29 -36.43
CA THR A 27 -28.14 -35.72 -35.81
C THR A 27 -27.91 -37.20 -36.11
N SER A 28 -26.89 -37.51 -36.91
CA SER A 28 -26.43 -38.89 -37.12
C SER A 28 -25.38 -39.23 -36.07
N VAL A 29 -25.74 -40.00 -35.05
CA VAL A 29 -24.76 -40.63 -34.14
C VAL A 29 -24.23 -41.91 -34.79
N GLY A 30 -23.13 -41.77 -35.53
CA GLY A 30 -22.34 -42.92 -35.99
C GLY A 30 -21.45 -43.43 -34.86
N TYR A 31 -21.56 -44.72 -34.53
CA TYR A 31 -20.58 -45.40 -33.66
C TYR A 31 -19.29 -45.64 -34.46
N GLN A 32 -18.18 -45.03 -34.04
CA GLN A 32 -16.90 -45.09 -34.74
C GLN A 32 -15.89 -45.96 -33.96
N ILE A 33 -15.42 -47.04 -34.59
CA ILE A 33 -14.28 -47.84 -34.12
C ILE A 33 -13.01 -47.28 -34.79
N GLY A 34 -12.13 -46.65 -34.01
CA GLY A 34 -10.80 -46.19 -34.47
C GLY A 34 -10.55 -44.67 -34.31
N GLU A 35 -9.34 -44.30 -33.89
CA GLU A 35 -8.87 -42.96 -33.48
C GLU A 35 -8.87 -41.88 -34.61
N ALA A 36 -10.04 -41.47 -35.06
CA ALA A 36 -10.19 -40.23 -35.82
C ALA A 36 -11.41 -39.47 -35.33
N ALA A 37 -11.18 -38.36 -34.60
CA ALA A 37 -12.25 -37.45 -34.19
C ALA A 37 -12.93 -36.86 -35.44
N GLN A 38 -14.08 -37.41 -35.82
CA GLN A 38 -14.87 -36.95 -36.94
C GLN A 38 -15.62 -35.67 -36.53
N MET A 39 -15.00 -34.50 -36.75
CA MET A 39 -15.73 -33.23 -36.66
C MET A 39 -16.72 -33.15 -37.82
N VAL A 40 -18.01 -33.32 -37.52
CA VAL A 40 -19.13 -33.27 -38.46
C VAL A 40 -19.15 -31.90 -39.15
N THR A 41 -19.22 -31.85 -40.48
CA THR A 41 -19.14 -30.62 -41.29
C THR A 41 -20.23 -29.58 -40.97
N ASN A 42 -21.27 -29.97 -40.22
CA ASN A 42 -22.41 -29.15 -39.84
C ASN A 42 -22.32 -28.53 -38.42
N THR A 43 -21.26 -28.83 -37.63
CA THR A 43 -21.10 -28.23 -36.28
C THR A 43 -20.83 -26.73 -36.33
N LYS A 44 -20.24 -26.20 -37.42
CA LYS A 44 -20.03 -24.75 -37.56
C LYS A 44 -21.34 -23.97 -37.66
N GLY A 45 -22.34 -24.49 -38.37
CA GLY A 45 -23.67 -23.85 -38.48
C GLY A 45 -24.48 -23.93 -37.19
N ILE A 46 -24.42 -25.06 -36.48
CA ILE A 46 -25.02 -25.19 -35.14
C ILE A 46 -24.33 -24.27 -34.13
N GLN A 47 -22.99 -24.20 -34.18
CA GLN A 47 -22.22 -23.32 -33.32
C GLN A 47 -22.56 -21.85 -33.61
N GLU A 48 -22.62 -21.45 -34.88
CA GLU A 48 -23.02 -20.10 -35.28
C GLU A 48 -24.45 -19.77 -34.86
N LEU A 49 -25.39 -20.71 -34.99
CA LEU A 49 -26.76 -20.57 -34.50
C LEU A 49 -26.79 -20.42 -32.97
N SER A 50 -26.06 -21.27 -32.24
CA SER A 50 -25.92 -21.22 -30.79
C SER A 50 -25.35 -19.86 -30.34
N ASP A 51 -24.25 -19.41 -30.96
CA ASP A 51 -23.61 -18.13 -30.68
C ASP A 51 -24.56 -16.96 -30.98
N ASN A 52 -25.38 -17.06 -32.04
CA ASN A 52 -26.37 -16.05 -32.38
C ASN A 52 -27.56 -16.04 -31.39
N TYR A 53 -27.99 -17.20 -30.90
CA TYR A 53 -28.98 -17.29 -29.82
C TYR A 53 -28.44 -16.70 -28.52
N GLU A 54 -27.17 -16.95 -28.17
CA GLU A 54 -26.54 -16.35 -26.99
C GLU A 54 -26.45 -14.81 -27.12
N LYS A 55 -26.04 -14.30 -28.28
CA LYS A 55 -26.03 -12.85 -28.57
C LYS A 55 -27.43 -12.24 -28.47
N LEU A 56 -28.44 -12.90 -29.04
CA LEU A 56 -29.82 -12.44 -28.98
C LEU A 56 -30.34 -12.43 -27.52
N ASN A 57 -30.08 -13.49 -26.76
CA ASN A 57 -30.47 -13.55 -25.36
C ASN A 57 -29.82 -12.42 -24.54
N ASN A 58 -28.51 -12.20 -24.72
CA ASN A 58 -27.79 -11.09 -24.09
C ASN A 58 -28.35 -9.71 -24.48
N LEU A 59 -28.73 -9.52 -25.76
CA LEU A 59 -29.36 -8.29 -26.23
C LEU A 59 -30.74 -8.07 -25.57
N LEU A 60 -31.57 -9.11 -25.53
CA LEU A 60 -32.90 -9.06 -24.92
C LEU A 60 -32.81 -8.77 -23.42
N THR A 61 -31.84 -9.36 -22.71
CA THR A 61 -31.56 -9.03 -21.30
C THR A 61 -31.18 -7.56 -21.14
N ARG A 62 -30.24 -7.05 -21.96
CA ARG A 62 -29.84 -5.62 -21.92
C ARG A 62 -31.01 -4.68 -22.22
N TYR A 63 -31.85 -5.02 -23.19
CA TYR A 63 -33.03 -4.25 -23.54
C TYR A 63 -34.05 -4.25 -22.38
N SER A 64 -34.28 -5.39 -21.73
CA SER A 64 -35.14 -5.49 -20.55
C SER A 64 -34.63 -4.62 -19.39
N THR A 65 -33.32 -4.66 -19.11
CA THR A 65 -32.69 -3.79 -18.11
C THR A 65 -32.85 -2.32 -18.48
N LEU A 66 -32.62 -1.94 -19.73
CA LEU A 66 -32.77 -0.55 -20.18
C LEU A 66 -34.22 -0.06 -20.09
N ASN A 67 -35.18 -0.89 -20.49
CA ASN A 67 -36.60 -0.57 -20.36
C ASN A 67 -36.99 -0.37 -18.89
N THR A 68 -36.43 -1.17 -17.98
CA THR A 68 -36.60 -0.97 -16.54
C THR A 68 -35.97 0.35 -16.09
N LEU A 69 -34.75 0.66 -16.54
CA LEU A 69 -34.07 1.91 -16.23
C LEU A 69 -34.88 3.14 -16.69
N ILE A 70 -35.49 3.10 -17.87
CA ILE A 70 -36.35 4.17 -18.38
C ILE A 70 -37.56 4.38 -17.46
N LYS A 71 -38.22 3.29 -17.04
CA LYS A 71 -39.36 3.37 -16.11
C LYS A 71 -38.94 3.96 -14.76
N LEU A 72 -37.84 3.48 -14.18
CA LEU A 72 -37.30 3.98 -12.91
C LEU A 72 -36.87 5.46 -13.00
N SER A 73 -36.32 5.87 -14.14
CA SER A 73 -35.85 7.25 -14.38
C SER A 73 -37.00 8.24 -14.62
N ALA A 74 -38.21 7.76 -14.93
CA ALA A 74 -39.40 8.58 -15.11
C ALA A 74 -40.24 8.70 -13.83
N ASP A 75 -39.90 7.97 -12.77
CA ASP A 75 -40.61 7.98 -11.48
C ASP A 75 -39.84 8.78 -10.41
N PRO A 76 -40.32 9.97 -10.03
CA PRO A 76 -39.67 10.80 -9.02
C PRO A 76 -39.51 10.12 -7.65
N SER A 77 -40.43 9.24 -7.26
CA SER A 77 -40.36 8.55 -5.96
C SER A 77 -39.18 7.58 -5.92
N THR A 78 -39.01 6.80 -6.98
CA THR A 78 -37.84 5.94 -7.21
C THR A 78 -36.54 6.76 -7.25
N ILE A 79 -36.53 7.88 -7.97
CA ILE A 79 -35.34 8.75 -8.04
C ILE A 79 -34.96 9.26 -6.63
N ASN A 80 -35.93 9.69 -5.83
CA ASN A 80 -35.69 10.16 -4.47
C ASN A 80 -35.16 9.05 -3.56
N ALA A 81 -35.69 7.83 -3.65
CA ALA A 81 -35.18 6.68 -2.90
C ALA A 81 -33.72 6.35 -3.26
N VAL A 82 -33.37 6.40 -4.55
CA VAL A 82 -31.97 6.21 -5.01
C VAL A 82 -31.07 7.33 -4.48
N ARG A 83 -31.53 8.58 -4.45
CA ARG A 83 -30.79 9.71 -3.89
C ARG A 83 -30.55 9.54 -2.38
N GLU A 84 -31.55 9.07 -1.64
CA GLU A 84 -31.42 8.77 -0.21
C GLU A 84 -30.40 7.66 0.05
N ASN A 85 -30.48 6.56 -0.71
CA ASN A 85 -29.52 5.46 -0.63
C ASN A 85 -28.08 5.91 -0.95
N LEU A 86 -27.92 6.80 -1.94
CA LEU A 86 -26.63 7.40 -2.27
C LEU A 86 -26.12 8.27 -1.11
N GLY A 87 -26.98 9.08 -0.50
CA GLY A 87 -26.64 9.88 0.68
C GLY A 87 -26.20 9.03 1.88
N ALA A 88 -26.90 7.91 2.13
CA ALA A 88 -26.54 6.96 3.18
C ALA A 88 -25.19 6.29 2.90
N SER A 89 -24.96 5.85 1.66
CA SER A 89 -23.69 5.23 1.24
C SER A 89 -22.53 6.21 1.31
N ALA A 90 -22.73 7.47 0.91
CA ALA A 90 -21.74 8.53 1.05
C ALA A 90 -21.39 8.76 2.53
N LYS A 91 -22.40 8.86 3.42
CA LYS A 91 -22.20 9.00 4.86
C LYS A 91 -21.38 7.84 5.44
N ASN A 92 -21.66 6.60 5.03
CA ASN A 92 -20.90 5.44 5.50
C ASN A 92 -19.45 5.52 5.02
N LEU A 93 -19.21 5.87 3.75
CA LEU A 93 -17.86 5.98 3.18
C LEU A 93 -17.01 7.07 3.85
N ILE A 94 -17.57 8.26 4.10
CA ILE A 94 -16.77 9.39 4.61
C ILE A 94 -16.91 9.62 6.12
N GLY A 95 -17.93 9.06 6.75
CA GLY A 95 -18.32 9.31 8.13
C GLY A 95 -18.10 8.14 9.08
N ASP A 96 -17.84 6.93 8.57
CA ASP A 96 -17.53 5.75 9.40
C ASP A 96 -16.04 5.38 9.31
N LYS A 97 -15.56 4.65 10.32
CA LYS A 97 -14.20 4.08 10.36
C LYS A 97 -14.19 2.59 9.98
N ALA A 98 -14.75 1.75 10.85
CA ALA A 98 -14.70 0.29 10.71
C ALA A 98 -15.42 -0.21 9.46
N ASN A 99 -16.58 0.37 9.15
CA ASN A 99 -17.43 -0.07 8.04
C ASN A 99 -17.17 0.68 6.73
N SER A 100 -16.22 1.62 6.71
CA SER A 100 -15.86 2.36 5.50
C SER A 100 -14.69 1.68 4.79
N PRO A 101 -14.88 1.11 3.60
CA PRO A 101 -13.78 0.62 2.79
C PRO A 101 -12.76 1.73 2.45
N ALA A 102 -13.22 2.98 2.30
CA ALA A 102 -12.35 4.12 2.02
C ALA A 102 -11.43 4.43 3.20
N TYR A 103 -11.96 4.43 4.44
CA TYR A 103 -11.15 4.58 5.64
C TYR A 103 -10.12 3.45 5.79
N GLN A 104 -10.54 2.20 5.58
CA GLN A 104 -9.64 1.05 5.68
C GLN A 104 -8.52 1.11 4.64
N ALA A 105 -8.80 1.55 3.41
CA ALA A 105 -7.79 1.71 2.37
C ALA A 105 -6.75 2.77 2.73
N VAL A 106 -7.18 3.94 3.23
CA VAL A 106 -6.27 5.02 3.69
C VAL A 106 -5.40 4.52 4.84
N LEU A 107 -6.01 3.88 5.84
CA LEU A 107 -5.31 3.33 6.99
C LEU A 107 -4.27 2.27 6.57
N LEU A 108 -4.63 1.41 5.61
CA LEU A 108 -3.73 0.38 5.08
C LEU A 108 -2.54 0.99 4.35
N ALA A 109 -2.74 1.99 3.50
CA ALA A 109 -1.65 2.68 2.78
C ALA A 109 -0.65 3.33 3.75
N ILE A 110 -1.15 4.01 4.78
CA ILE A 110 -0.31 4.64 5.81
C ILE A 110 0.45 3.57 6.62
N ASN A 111 -0.24 2.52 7.07
CA ASN A 111 0.38 1.42 7.81
C ASN A 111 1.43 0.68 6.98
N ALA A 112 1.24 0.53 5.67
CA ALA A 112 2.21 -0.10 4.80
C ALA A 112 3.52 0.71 4.72
N ALA A 113 3.45 2.03 4.59
CA ALA A 113 4.63 2.90 4.57
C ALA A 113 5.38 2.90 5.92
N VAL A 114 4.64 3.01 7.03
CA VAL A 114 5.21 2.95 8.39
C VAL A 114 5.80 1.57 8.67
N GLY A 115 5.07 0.51 8.34
CA GLY A 115 5.49 -0.87 8.51
C GLY A 115 6.74 -1.20 7.70
N PHE A 116 6.85 -0.67 6.47
CA PHE A 116 8.06 -0.82 5.66
C PHE A 116 9.29 -0.24 6.38
N TRP A 117 9.20 0.98 6.90
CA TRP A 117 10.31 1.57 7.66
C TRP A 117 10.61 0.80 8.95
N ASN A 118 9.59 0.29 9.66
CA ASN A 118 9.80 -0.57 10.83
C ASN A 118 10.59 -1.83 10.51
N VAL A 119 10.47 -2.37 9.29
CA VAL A 119 11.20 -3.57 8.87
C VAL A 119 12.63 -3.24 8.43
N VAL A 120 12.84 -2.17 7.67
CA VAL A 120 14.14 -1.87 7.04
C VAL A 120 14.98 -0.81 7.77
N GLY A 121 14.41 -0.10 8.73
CA GLY A 121 15.07 1.01 9.43
C GLY A 121 16.35 0.59 10.14
N TYR A 122 16.32 -0.53 10.87
CA TYR A 122 17.47 -1.00 11.65
C TYR A 122 18.68 -1.46 10.81
N VAL A 123 18.47 -1.84 9.55
CA VAL A 123 19.54 -2.30 8.64
C VAL A 123 20.08 -1.19 7.75
N THR A 124 19.32 -0.10 7.63
CA THR A 124 19.65 1.05 6.80
C THR A 124 20.81 1.83 7.41
N GLN A 125 21.86 2.06 6.64
CA GLN A 125 22.99 2.85 7.10
C GLN A 125 22.72 4.34 6.95
N CYS A 126 23.14 5.11 7.96
CA CYS A 126 23.06 6.57 7.96
C CYS A 126 24.26 7.17 8.72
N GLY A 127 24.61 8.39 8.38
CA GLY A 127 25.80 9.04 8.94
C GLY A 127 26.15 10.34 8.24
N GLY A 128 27.33 10.86 8.55
CA GLY A 128 27.81 12.13 8.03
C GLY A 128 27.44 13.34 8.89
N ASN A 129 27.80 14.49 8.36
CA ASN A 129 27.55 15.82 8.90
C ASN A 129 26.45 16.55 8.12
N ALA A 130 26.13 17.75 8.58
CA ALA A 130 25.23 18.66 7.89
C ALA A 130 25.68 18.92 6.44
N ASP A 131 24.72 19.33 5.61
CA ASP A 131 24.92 19.54 4.17
C ASP A 131 25.31 18.25 3.42
N GLY A 132 25.03 17.07 3.99
CA GLY A 132 25.29 15.77 3.36
C GLY A 132 26.76 15.42 3.23
N LYS A 133 27.62 15.97 4.10
CA LYS A 133 29.07 15.75 4.06
C LYS A 133 29.48 14.51 4.84
N GLU A 134 30.62 13.94 4.47
CA GLU A 134 31.30 12.92 5.25
C GLU A 134 31.68 13.44 6.65
N SER A 135 31.72 12.53 7.62
CA SER A 135 32.16 12.78 8.98
C SER A 135 33.30 11.85 9.38
N THR A 136 34.17 12.32 10.27
CA THR A 136 35.25 11.52 10.84
C THR A 136 34.79 10.77 12.10
N HIS A 137 34.12 11.46 13.03
CA HIS A 137 33.72 10.92 14.33
C HIS A 137 32.35 11.44 14.78
N SER A 138 31.36 11.46 13.89
CA SER A 138 30.01 11.95 14.20
C SER A 138 29.05 10.80 14.50
N THR A 139 28.33 10.93 15.60
CA THR A 139 27.24 10.04 16.00
C THR A 139 25.98 10.87 16.22
N THR A 140 24.94 10.60 15.44
CA THR A 140 23.63 11.24 15.58
C THR A 140 22.57 10.17 15.85
N ILE A 141 21.84 10.30 16.95
CA ILE A 141 20.87 9.29 17.40
C ILE A 141 19.47 9.88 17.33
N PHE A 142 18.55 9.20 16.65
CA PHE A 142 17.14 9.57 16.56
C PHE A 142 16.33 8.68 17.50
N ASN A 143 15.62 9.29 18.45
CA ASN A 143 14.82 8.57 19.43
C ASN A 143 13.43 8.23 18.88
N ASN A 144 12.79 7.21 19.47
CA ASN A 144 11.51 6.66 19.02
C ASN A 144 11.55 6.16 17.57
N GLU A 145 12.64 5.49 17.19
CA GLU A 145 12.89 4.90 15.87
C GLU A 145 13.18 3.39 16.01
N PRO A 146 12.85 2.54 15.01
CA PRO A 146 12.96 1.09 15.09
C PRO A 146 14.41 0.62 14.89
N GLY A 147 15.24 0.81 15.90
CA GLY A 147 16.65 0.41 15.90
C GLY A 147 16.86 -1.07 16.24
N TYR A 148 18.07 -1.58 15.97
CA TYR A 148 18.42 -2.95 16.31
C TYR A 148 18.45 -3.13 17.84
N ARG A 149 17.46 -3.85 18.38
CA ARG A 149 17.27 -4.05 19.83
C ARG A 149 17.25 -2.72 20.62
N SER A 150 16.76 -1.66 19.99
CA SER A 150 16.77 -0.30 20.51
C SER A 150 15.51 0.44 20.07
N THR A 151 15.06 1.40 20.87
CA THR A 151 14.00 2.35 20.49
C THR A 151 14.57 3.61 19.81
N SER A 152 15.82 3.53 19.33
CA SER A 152 16.52 4.60 18.64
C SER A 152 17.36 4.06 17.49
N ILE A 153 17.44 4.81 16.40
CA ILE A 153 18.37 4.54 15.30
C ILE A 153 19.61 5.42 15.46
N THR A 154 20.78 4.79 15.39
CA THR A 154 22.09 5.44 15.50
C THR A 154 22.72 5.61 14.13
N CYS A 155 22.82 6.85 13.66
CA CYS A 155 23.56 7.23 12.46
C CYS A 155 25.02 7.52 12.83
N SER A 156 25.90 6.56 12.56
CA SER A 156 27.32 6.61 12.97
C SER A 156 28.27 6.08 11.88
N LEU A 157 27.81 5.96 10.63
CA LEU A 157 28.69 5.56 9.53
C LEU A 157 29.59 6.74 9.13
N ASN A 158 30.83 6.69 9.60
CA ASN A 158 31.90 7.67 9.35
C ASN A 158 32.83 7.20 8.22
N GLY A 159 33.55 8.12 7.58
CA GLY A 159 34.51 7.79 6.50
C GLY A 159 33.87 7.54 5.13
N TYR A 160 32.56 7.79 4.99
CA TYR A 160 31.81 7.62 3.75
C TYR A 160 30.96 8.85 3.48
N THR A 161 30.97 9.33 2.23
CA THR A 161 30.11 10.43 1.79
C THR A 161 28.65 9.95 1.69
N PRO A 162 27.69 10.61 2.36
CA PRO A 162 26.27 10.29 2.22
C PRO A 162 25.74 10.42 0.79
N GLY A 163 24.86 9.51 0.39
CA GLY A 163 24.28 9.52 -0.96
C GLY A 163 23.76 8.16 -1.44
N TYR A 164 23.52 8.07 -2.75
CA TYR A 164 23.02 6.87 -3.39
C TYR A 164 23.94 5.68 -3.14
N TYR A 165 23.39 4.59 -2.61
CA TYR A 165 24.13 3.39 -2.24
C TYR A 165 25.25 3.64 -1.21
N GLY A 166 25.17 4.74 -0.46
CA GLY A 166 26.01 5.06 0.70
C GLY A 166 25.15 5.26 1.95
N PRO A 167 25.66 5.89 3.03
CA PRO A 167 24.82 6.26 4.16
C PRO A 167 23.74 7.25 3.74
N MET A 168 22.54 7.11 4.31
CA MET A 168 21.55 8.18 4.28
C MET A 168 22.12 9.40 5.00
N SER A 169 22.03 10.57 4.36
CA SER A 169 22.43 11.83 4.99
C SER A 169 21.53 12.14 6.19
N ILE A 170 22.08 12.82 7.18
CA ILE A 170 21.31 13.25 8.35
C ILE A 170 20.16 14.20 7.98
N GLU A 171 20.30 14.96 6.89
CA GLU A 171 19.20 15.79 6.36
C GLU A 171 18.02 14.94 5.87
N ASN A 172 18.28 13.90 5.08
CA ASN A 172 17.24 12.98 4.64
C ASN A 172 16.65 12.20 5.81
N PHE A 173 17.48 11.80 6.77
CA PHE A 173 17.00 11.12 7.98
C PHE A 173 16.08 12.04 8.82
N LYS A 174 16.40 13.34 8.96
CA LYS A 174 15.52 14.30 9.64
C LYS A 174 14.15 14.43 8.94
N LYS A 175 14.13 14.46 7.59
CA LYS A 175 12.88 14.49 6.81
C LYS A 175 12.06 13.21 7.04
N LEU A 176 12.72 12.06 6.97
CA LEU A 176 12.15 10.74 7.21
C LEU A 176 11.57 10.66 8.63
N ASN A 177 12.39 10.88 9.65
CA ASN A 177 11.99 10.81 11.05
C ASN A 177 10.83 11.76 11.34
N LYS A 178 10.85 13.01 10.87
CA LYS A 178 9.72 13.94 11.06
C LYS A 178 8.40 13.34 10.55
N ALA A 179 8.38 12.81 9.33
CA ALA A 179 7.19 12.18 8.76
C ALA A 179 6.78 10.93 9.55
N TYR A 180 7.73 10.07 9.89
CA TYR A 180 7.49 8.86 10.68
C TYR A 180 6.91 9.17 12.07
N GLN A 181 7.45 10.16 12.80
CA GLN A 181 6.93 10.56 14.12
C GLN A 181 5.51 11.13 14.03
N ILE A 182 5.19 11.91 13.00
CA ILE A 182 3.82 12.41 12.77
C ILE A 182 2.86 11.24 12.53
N LEU A 183 3.22 10.32 11.63
CA LEU A 183 2.40 9.16 11.30
C LEU A 183 2.18 8.25 12.52
N GLN A 184 3.23 7.93 13.26
CA GLN A 184 3.14 7.09 14.45
C GLN A 184 2.28 7.73 15.54
N THR A 185 2.38 9.04 15.73
CA THR A 185 1.54 9.76 16.71
C THR A 185 0.07 9.73 16.29
N ALA A 186 -0.22 10.02 15.01
CA ALA A 186 -1.58 9.97 14.48
C ALA A 186 -2.19 8.55 14.50
N LEU A 187 -1.40 7.52 14.19
CA LEU A 187 -1.83 6.12 14.28
C LEU A 187 -2.13 5.70 15.72
N LYS A 188 -1.34 6.18 16.69
CA LYS A 188 -1.56 5.91 18.12
C LYS A 188 -2.83 6.57 18.64
N GLU A 189 -3.14 7.79 18.23
CA GLU A 189 -4.38 8.49 18.59
C GLU A 189 -5.60 7.94 17.83
N GLY A 190 -5.37 7.43 16.62
CA GLY A 190 -6.36 6.86 15.73
C GLY A 190 -6.87 7.89 14.72
N LEU A 191 -6.76 7.55 13.42
CA LEU A 191 -7.12 8.46 12.32
C LEU A 191 -8.58 8.93 12.42
N PRO A 192 -8.88 10.19 12.08
CA PRO A 192 -10.26 10.67 11.99
C PRO A 192 -10.99 10.07 10.78
N VAL A 193 -12.32 10.17 10.76
CA VAL A 193 -13.12 9.77 9.58
C VAL A 193 -12.84 10.72 8.41
N LEU A 194 -13.04 10.27 7.16
CA LEU A 194 -12.58 11.01 5.96
C LEU A 194 -13.19 12.40 5.80
N LYS A 195 -14.40 12.66 6.31
CA LYS A 195 -15.02 13.99 6.24
C LYS A 195 -14.39 15.00 7.21
N GLU A 196 -13.69 14.53 8.25
CA GLU A 196 -13.10 15.39 9.27
C GLU A 196 -11.71 15.84 8.81
N ASN A 197 -11.66 17.04 8.22
CA ASN A 197 -10.44 17.59 7.62
C ASN A 197 -9.72 18.62 8.50
N ASN A 198 -10.28 18.95 9.67
CA ASN A 198 -9.82 20.04 10.53
C ASN A 198 -9.13 19.59 11.81
N GLY A 199 -9.06 18.28 12.07
CA GLY A 199 -8.35 17.73 13.22
C GLY A 199 -6.86 18.08 13.21
N THR A 200 -6.26 17.97 14.39
CA THR A 200 -4.84 18.23 14.61
C THR A 200 -4.28 17.37 15.73
N VAL A 201 -3.01 17.00 15.60
CA VAL A 201 -2.23 16.27 16.61
C VAL A 201 -1.00 17.08 17.05
N SER A 202 -0.53 16.83 18.28
CA SER A 202 0.72 17.40 18.81
C SER A 202 1.81 16.34 18.80
N VAL A 203 2.94 16.64 18.16
CA VAL A 203 4.02 15.68 17.92
C VAL A 203 5.29 16.19 18.57
N THR A 204 5.92 15.37 19.40
CA THR A 204 7.22 15.68 20.00
C THR A 204 8.21 14.57 19.70
N TYR A 205 9.40 14.93 19.22
CA TYR A 205 10.49 13.99 19.00
C TYR A 205 11.84 14.61 19.30
N THR A 206 12.82 13.76 19.60
CA THR A 206 14.16 14.17 20.01
C THR A 206 15.24 13.44 19.23
N TYR A 207 16.38 14.10 19.06
CA TYR A 207 17.59 13.47 18.56
C TYR A 207 18.81 14.09 19.22
N THR A 208 19.91 13.34 19.28
CA THR A 208 21.16 13.78 19.91
C THR A 208 22.32 13.76 18.93
N CYS A 209 23.30 14.63 19.17
CA CYS A 209 24.57 14.66 18.44
C CYS A 209 25.74 14.59 19.42
N SER A 210 26.64 13.65 19.19
CA SER A 210 27.90 13.49 19.91
C SER A 210 29.06 13.22 18.95
N GLY A 211 30.28 13.30 19.50
CA GLY A 211 31.52 13.06 18.78
C GLY A 211 32.11 14.32 18.13
N GLU A 212 33.44 14.35 18.02
CA GLU A 212 34.18 15.52 17.56
C GLU A 212 33.81 15.90 16.12
N GLY A 213 33.53 17.19 15.91
CA GLY A 213 33.16 17.73 14.60
C GLY A 213 31.72 17.45 14.16
N ASN A 214 30.87 16.84 15.01
CA ASN A 214 29.46 16.63 14.70
C ASN A 214 28.69 17.96 14.71
N ASN A 215 28.30 18.44 13.53
CA ASN A 215 27.62 19.72 13.37
C ASN A 215 26.11 19.60 13.11
N ASN A 216 25.54 18.39 13.18
CA ASN A 216 24.13 18.13 12.89
C ASN A 216 23.15 18.79 13.87
N CYS A 217 23.62 19.17 15.05
CA CYS A 217 22.87 19.89 16.10
C CYS A 217 23.37 21.33 16.30
N SER A 218 24.19 21.86 15.38
CA SER A 218 24.73 23.23 15.48
C SER A 218 23.67 24.29 15.16
N LYS A 219 23.89 25.53 15.62
CA LYS A 219 23.01 26.69 15.33
C LYS A 219 22.74 26.90 13.84
N LYS A 220 23.73 26.66 12.97
CA LYS A 220 23.56 26.77 11.52
C LYS A 220 22.45 25.84 11.01
N VAL A 221 22.32 24.67 11.62
CA VAL A 221 21.39 23.61 11.20
C VAL A 221 20.05 23.70 11.92
N THR A 222 20.05 24.00 13.21
CA THR A 222 18.84 23.99 14.05
C THR A 222 18.21 25.37 14.19
N GLY A 223 18.97 26.44 13.93
CA GLY A 223 18.56 27.82 14.14
C GLY A 223 18.56 28.28 15.59
N VAL A 224 19.07 27.46 16.52
CA VAL A 224 19.16 27.73 17.97
C VAL A 224 20.58 27.51 18.49
N GLU A 225 21.01 28.31 19.45
CA GLU A 225 22.22 28.09 20.24
C GLU A 225 22.15 26.76 20.97
N GLN A 226 23.29 26.08 21.07
CA GLN A 226 23.33 24.68 21.51
C GLN A 226 22.89 24.50 22.96
N ASN A 227 23.04 25.52 23.82
CA ASN A 227 22.78 25.40 25.25
C ASN A 227 21.66 26.35 25.72
N GLY A 228 20.45 25.82 25.85
CA GLY A 228 19.33 26.45 26.56
C GLY A 228 18.48 27.41 25.73
N GLU A 229 18.78 27.61 24.44
CA GLU A 229 17.91 28.40 23.57
C GLU A 229 16.71 27.58 23.10
N THR A 230 15.55 28.25 23.06
CA THR A 230 14.32 27.75 22.48
C THR A 230 13.84 28.74 21.42
N LYS A 231 13.50 28.23 20.24
CA LYS A 231 12.98 29.03 19.14
C LYS A 231 11.66 28.46 18.64
N THR A 232 10.69 29.34 18.49
CA THR A 232 9.38 29.01 17.93
C THR A 232 9.27 29.59 16.54
N ASN A 233 8.96 28.75 15.56
CA ASN A 233 8.72 29.16 14.18
C ASN A 233 7.37 28.59 13.73
N THR A 234 6.71 29.27 12.80
CA THR A 234 5.55 28.72 12.11
C THR A 234 6.00 28.09 10.80
N GLN A 235 5.55 26.88 10.52
CA GLN A 235 5.76 26.18 9.26
C GLN A 235 4.42 25.80 8.66
N THR A 236 4.34 25.68 7.34
CA THR A 236 3.12 25.22 6.67
C THR A 236 3.20 23.72 6.38
N ILE A 237 2.21 22.95 6.81
CA ILE A 237 2.01 21.54 6.45
C ILE A 237 0.62 21.41 5.85
N ASP A 238 0.52 20.92 4.61
CA ASP A 238 -0.74 20.75 3.87
C ASP A 238 -1.64 22.01 3.88
N GLY A 239 -1.03 23.18 3.66
CA GLY A 239 -1.73 24.47 3.68
C GLY A 239 -2.14 24.99 5.06
N LYS A 240 -1.88 24.24 6.15
CA LYS A 240 -2.16 24.68 7.53
C LYS A 240 -0.90 25.17 8.25
N SER A 241 -1.07 26.20 9.08
CA SER A 241 -0.02 26.71 9.95
C SER A 241 0.21 25.79 11.15
N VAL A 242 1.45 25.31 11.30
CA VAL A 242 1.92 24.45 12.38
C VAL A 242 2.98 25.20 13.17
N THR A 243 2.79 25.30 14.48
CA THR A 243 3.79 25.92 15.37
C THR A 243 4.85 24.89 15.71
N THR A 244 6.11 25.19 15.42
CA THR A 244 7.25 24.32 15.73
C THR A 244 8.17 25.00 16.72
N THR A 245 8.31 24.40 17.89
CA THR A 245 9.23 24.81 18.94
C THR A 245 10.43 23.88 18.92
N ILE A 246 11.61 24.44 18.71
CA ILE A 246 12.89 23.73 18.73
C ILE A 246 13.64 24.19 19.97
N SER A 247 14.04 23.26 20.83
CA SER A 247 14.92 23.53 21.96
C SER A 247 16.19 22.71 21.88
N SER A 248 17.28 23.28 22.39
CA SER A 248 18.60 22.64 22.43
C SER A 248 19.16 22.63 23.84
N LYS A 249 19.75 21.50 24.24
CA LYS A 249 20.40 21.32 25.54
C LYS A 249 21.74 20.61 25.34
N VAL A 250 22.81 21.14 25.92
CA VAL A 250 24.09 20.42 26.04
C VAL A 250 24.08 19.63 27.34
N VAL A 251 24.43 18.35 27.26
CA VAL A 251 24.64 17.47 28.42
C VAL A 251 26.11 17.09 28.46
N ASP A 252 26.77 17.41 29.56
CA ASP A 252 28.18 17.08 29.75
C ASP A 252 28.37 15.59 30.08
N SER A 253 29.53 15.04 29.71
CA SER A 253 29.94 13.66 30.01
C SER A 253 29.88 13.32 31.50
N GLY A 254 30.20 14.28 32.38
CA GLY A 254 30.17 14.12 33.84
C GLY A 254 28.86 14.57 34.49
N ALA A 255 27.84 14.94 33.69
CA ALA A 255 26.56 15.38 34.23
C ALA A 255 25.84 14.23 34.96
N GLU A 256 25.18 14.55 36.08
CA GLU A 256 24.39 13.59 36.84
C GLU A 256 23.31 12.94 35.96
N GLY A 257 23.26 11.61 35.94
CA GLY A 257 22.34 10.84 35.12
C GLY A 257 22.78 10.58 33.67
N ASN A 258 23.92 11.13 33.21
CA ASN A 258 24.48 10.78 31.91
C ASN A 258 25.22 9.44 31.97
N THR A 259 24.62 8.38 31.41
CA THR A 259 25.22 7.04 31.35
C THR A 259 26.02 6.76 30.08
N SER A 260 26.06 7.71 29.13
CA SER A 260 26.74 7.52 27.83
C SER A 260 28.26 7.69 27.91
N GLY A 261 28.78 8.32 28.96
CA GLY A 261 30.20 8.60 29.14
C GLY A 261 30.78 9.66 28.19
N VAL A 262 29.94 10.33 27.39
CA VAL A 262 30.33 11.39 26.45
C VAL A 262 29.40 12.59 26.54
N SER A 263 29.91 13.78 26.22
CA SER A 263 29.07 14.97 26.10
C SER A 263 28.28 14.94 24.78
N TYR A 264 27.05 15.42 24.81
CA TYR A 264 26.18 15.47 23.63
C TYR A 264 25.25 16.68 23.63
N THR A 265 24.78 17.06 22.46
CA THR A 265 23.69 18.04 22.29
C THR A 265 22.40 17.31 22.02
N GLU A 266 21.35 17.59 22.78
CA GLU A 266 19.99 17.08 22.56
C GLU A 266 19.14 18.18 21.92
N ILE A 267 18.45 17.83 20.83
CA ILE A 267 17.47 18.68 20.17
C ILE A 267 16.08 18.09 20.38
N THR A 268 15.17 18.90 20.90
CA THR A 268 13.75 18.56 21.00
C THR A 268 12.95 19.38 20.00
N ASN A 269 12.11 18.72 19.21
CA ASN A 269 11.18 19.35 18.29
C ASN A 269 9.77 19.06 18.77
N LYS A 270 9.01 20.12 19.06
CA LYS A 270 7.59 20.06 19.39
C LYS A 270 6.80 20.74 18.27
N LEU A 271 5.90 19.99 17.64
CA LEU A 271 5.02 20.48 16.59
C LEU A 271 3.59 20.49 17.13
N GLU A 272 2.96 21.65 17.14
CA GLU A 272 1.58 21.85 17.58
C GLU A 272 0.70 22.24 16.40
N GLY A 273 -0.50 21.64 16.34
CA GLY A 273 -1.45 21.90 15.27
C GLY A 273 -1.16 21.13 13.98
N VAL A 274 -0.45 19.99 14.04
CA VAL A 274 -0.16 19.18 12.85
C VAL A 274 -1.46 18.60 12.31
N PRO A 275 -1.83 18.81 11.03
CA PRO A 275 -3.05 18.22 10.48
C PRO A 275 -3.01 16.69 10.47
N ASP A 276 -4.11 16.07 10.91
CA ASP A 276 -4.31 14.61 10.97
C ASP A 276 -5.34 14.11 9.94
N SER A 277 -5.72 14.95 8.97
CA SER A 277 -6.63 14.56 7.89
C SER A 277 -6.02 13.43 7.06
N ALA A 278 -6.87 12.62 6.42
CA ALA A 278 -6.43 11.54 5.53
C ALA A 278 -5.43 12.03 4.47
N GLN A 279 -5.70 13.18 3.85
CA GLN A 279 -4.81 13.81 2.86
C GLN A 279 -3.45 14.18 3.47
N ALA A 280 -3.43 14.86 4.61
CA ALA A 280 -2.20 15.29 5.24
C ALA A 280 -1.32 14.10 5.66
N LEU A 281 -1.93 13.03 6.20
CA LEU A 281 -1.21 11.83 6.61
C LEU A 281 -0.72 11.02 5.41
N LEU A 282 -1.49 10.92 4.32
CA LEU A 282 -1.01 10.31 3.07
C LEU A 282 0.18 11.10 2.48
N ALA A 283 0.19 12.42 2.60
CA ALA A 283 1.34 13.23 2.20
C ALA A 283 2.58 12.97 3.08
N GLN A 284 2.41 12.72 4.38
CA GLN A 284 3.51 12.28 5.24
C GLN A 284 3.99 10.87 4.87
N ALA A 285 3.08 9.93 4.59
CA ALA A 285 3.43 8.57 4.12
C ALA A 285 4.19 8.61 2.80
N SER A 286 3.75 9.47 1.87
CA SER A 286 4.44 9.77 0.61
C SER A 286 5.85 10.33 0.86
N THR A 287 5.97 11.30 1.77
CA THR A 287 7.27 11.87 2.16
C THR A 287 8.21 10.80 2.72
N LEU A 288 7.71 9.93 3.60
CA LEU A 288 8.45 8.82 4.20
C LEU A 288 9.01 7.87 3.11
N ILE A 289 8.13 7.30 2.28
CA ILE A 289 8.55 6.30 1.29
C ILE A 289 9.40 6.91 0.17
N ASN A 290 9.09 8.12 -0.27
CA ASN A 290 9.84 8.79 -1.34
C ASN A 290 11.21 9.26 -0.85
N THR A 291 11.36 9.65 0.42
CA THR A 291 12.67 9.97 1.00
C THR A 291 13.55 8.73 1.02
N ILE A 292 13.01 7.59 1.44
CA ILE A 292 13.73 6.31 1.43
C ILE A 292 14.15 5.93 -0.01
N ASN A 293 13.22 5.99 -0.95
CA ASN A 293 13.47 5.62 -2.34
C ASN A 293 14.49 6.56 -3.01
N SER A 294 14.37 7.86 -2.81
CA SER A 294 15.22 8.87 -3.45
C SER A 294 16.63 8.89 -2.84
N ALA A 295 16.75 8.74 -1.52
CA ALA A 295 18.05 8.62 -0.87
C ALA A 295 18.75 7.32 -1.25
N CYS A 296 17.98 6.24 -1.44
CA CYS A 296 18.44 4.90 -1.77
C CYS A 296 19.70 4.47 -1.01
N PRO A 297 19.66 4.46 0.33
CA PRO A 297 20.85 4.18 1.13
C PRO A 297 21.30 2.73 1.00
N TYR A 298 22.58 2.51 1.30
CA TYR A 298 23.12 1.21 1.58
C TYR A 298 22.46 0.62 2.83
N PHE A 299 22.20 -0.69 2.81
CA PHE A 299 21.77 -1.44 3.96
C PHE A 299 22.60 -2.71 4.13
N HIS A 300 22.69 -3.16 5.37
CA HIS A 300 23.31 -4.43 5.72
C HIS A 300 22.49 -5.11 6.81
N ALA A 301 22.05 -6.33 6.52
CA ALA A 301 21.19 -7.13 7.37
C ALA A 301 21.87 -8.45 7.72
N ASN A 302 21.79 -8.84 8.99
CA ASN A 302 22.19 -10.17 9.44
C ASN A 302 20.94 -11.04 9.57
N ASN A 303 20.77 -11.98 8.64
CA ASN A 303 19.71 -12.98 8.73
C ASN A 303 19.95 -13.90 9.93
N SER A 304 18.87 -14.34 10.59
CA SER A 304 18.95 -15.35 11.63
C SER A 304 19.51 -16.67 11.07
N SER A 305 20.33 -17.36 11.87
CA SER A 305 20.83 -18.70 11.55
C SER A 305 19.74 -19.78 11.70
N GLU A 306 18.62 -19.47 12.36
CA GLU A 306 17.51 -20.39 12.55
C GLU A 306 16.86 -20.76 11.20
N ALA A 307 16.52 -22.04 11.02
CA ALA A 307 15.99 -22.54 9.76
C ALA A 307 14.58 -22.00 9.46
N SER A 308 13.76 -21.81 10.48
CA SER A 308 12.35 -21.35 10.38
C SER A 308 12.18 -19.84 10.48
N ALA A 309 13.25 -19.08 10.73
CA ALA A 309 13.16 -17.63 10.82
C ALA A 309 12.96 -17.03 9.41
N PRO A 310 12.08 -16.03 9.25
CA PRO A 310 11.97 -15.29 8.00
C PRO A 310 13.30 -14.59 7.70
N LYS A 311 13.70 -14.59 6.43
CA LYS A 311 14.99 -14.10 5.95
C LYS A 311 14.79 -13.12 4.80
N PHE A 312 15.58 -12.06 4.77
CA PHE A 312 15.66 -11.23 3.58
C PHE A 312 16.29 -12.03 2.44
N SER A 313 15.75 -11.89 1.23
CA SER A 313 16.34 -12.46 0.00
C SER A 313 17.71 -11.87 -0.29
N THR A 314 17.89 -10.57 0.03
CA THR A 314 19.14 -9.81 -0.12
C THR A 314 19.55 -9.25 1.24
N THR A 315 20.75 -9.58 1.70
CA THR A 315 21.28 -9.17 3.02
C THR A 315 22.19 -7.95 2.97
N SER A 316 22.62 -7.53 1.79
CA SER A 316 23.41 -6.32 1.59
C SER A 316 23.09 -5.75 0.22
N GLY A 317 22.93 -4.43 0.15
CA GLY A 317 22.54 -3.78 -1.09
C GLY A 317 22.07 -2.36 -0.84
N LYS A 318 21.32 -1.82 -1.80
CA LYS A 318 20.66 -0.52 -1.68
C LYS A 318 19.16 -0.73 -1.49
N ILE A 319 18.53 0.07 -0.61
CA ILE A 319 17.12 -0.11 -0.26
C ILE A 319 16.22 -0.03 -1.50
N CYS A 320 16.40 0.97 -2.37
CA CYS A 320 15.60 1.13 -3.59
C CYS A 320 15.81 0.04 -4.65
N GLY A 321 16.81 -0.83 -4.48
CA GLY A 321 17.05 -1.97 -5.35
C GLY A 321 16.43 -3.24 -4.81
N ALA A 322 16.86 -3.63 -3.60
CA ALA A 322 16.42 -4.87 -2.96
C ALA A 322 14.92 -4.89 -2.63
N PHE A 323 14.32 -3.71 -2.42
CA PHE A 323 12.92 -3.55 -2.06
C PHE A 323 12.11 -2.75 -3.10
N SER A 324 12.50 -2.84 -4.37
CA SER A 324 11.90 -2.05 -5.45
C SER A 324 10.42 -2.38 -5.69
N GLU A 325 10.03 -3.65 -5.57
CA GLU A 325 8.64 -4.10 -5.70
C GLU A 325 7.78 -3.58 -4.54
N GLU A 326 8.27 -3.70 -3.30
CA GLU A 326 7.59 -3.23 -2.10
C GLU A 326 7.39 -1.70 -2.12
N ILE A 327 8.44 -0.96 -2.47
CA ILE A 327 8.37 0.50 -2.60
C ILE A 327 7.33 0.88 -3.66
N SER A 328 7.36 0.23 -4.83
CA SER A 328 6.44 0.50 -5.93
C SER A 328 4.99 0.22 -5.53
N ALA A 329 4.74 -0.89 -4.82
CA ALA A 329 3.42 -1.23 -4.30
C ALA A 329 2.92 -0.20 -3.28
N ILE A 330 3.75 0.21 -2.33
CA ILE A 330 3.39 1.20 -1.30
C ILE A 330 3.10 2.56 -1.95
N GLN A 331 3.94 3.02 -2.89
CA GLN A 331 3.69 4.25 -3.63
C GLN A 331 2.36 4.20 -4.39
N LYS A 332 2.04 3.06 -5.01
CA LYS A 332 0.76 2.84 -5.69
C LYS A 332 -0.44 2.81 -4.71
N MET A 333 -0.27 2.33 -3.49
CA MET A 333 -1.33 2.35 -2.48
C MET A 333 -1.62 3.75 -1.95
N ILE A 334 -0.60 4.61 -1.90
CA ILE A 334 -0.71 6.01 -1.44
C ILE A 334 -1.35 6.91 -2.52
N THR A 335 -1.13 6.60 -3.80
CA THR A 335 -1.63 7.36 -4.95
C THR A 335 -3.09 7.04 -5.24
#